data_AF-A0A6C0KDW8-F1
#
_entry.id   AF-A0A6C0KDW8-F1
#
_cell.length_a   1.000
_cell.length_b   1.000
_cell.length_c   1.000
_cell.angle_alpha   90.00
_cell.angle_beta   90.00
_cell.angle_gamma   90.00
#
_symmetry.space_group_name_H-M   'P 1'
#
loop_
_entity.id
_entity.type
_entity.pdbx_description
1 polymer ?
#
loop_
_entity_poly.entity_id
_entity_poly.type
_entity_poly.pdbx_seq_one_letter_code
_entity_poly.pdbx_strand_id
1 'polypeptide(L)'
;MLTGTNGLSTLVAQPLILTPTRLKNTLEENKKRLNIFVELNEGEKLGRVEEIIDDKKVITYYKEEAYRGQWIARWWYGEGRMKTIDYLDEDFTEFCKFLDEMIDKSSVDPFCNYVKITKDTRDFINKILPGLNNLKKTYNDCVEMVAKVDSIILTLLDFKEKTNESVRQKNQNPVKLMVGRVGTSYEV
;
A
#
# COMPACT_ATOMS: atom_id res chain seq x y z
N MET A 1 41.32 44.84 19.91
CA MET A 1 40.59 43.69 20.48
C MET A 1 39.26 43.56 19.74
N LEU A 2 39.18 42.65 18.77
CA LEU A 2 37.92 42.23 18.15
C LEU A 2 38.04 40.72 17.92
N THR A 3 37.65 39.95 18.91
CA THR A 3 37.51 38.49 18.84
C THR A 3 36.24 38.17 18.07
N GLY A 4 36.38 37.73 16.82
CA GLY A 4 35.30 37.12 16.06
C GLY A 4 35.07 35.70 16.55
N THR A 5 33.89 35.43 17.11
CA THR A 5 33.45 34.09 17.48
C THR A 5 32.84 33.39 16.27
N ASN A 6 33.36 32.21 15.98
CA ASN A 6 32.93 31.30 14.94
C ASN A 6 31.45 30.91 15.14
N GLY A 7 30.59 31.32 14.21
CA GLY A 7 29.27 30.74 14.04
C GLY A 7 29.40 29.38 13.34
N LEU A 8 29.66 28.32 14.11
CA LEU A 8 29.38 26.96 13.64
C LEU A 8 27.85 26.80 13.61
N SER A 9 27.25 27.06 12.45
CA SER A 9 25.87 26.65 12.21
C SER A 9 25.80 25.13 12.34
N THR A 10 25.19 24.66 13.41
CA THR A 10 24.76 23.29 13.59
C THR A 10 23.89 22.91 12.40
N LEU A 11 24.41 22.03 11.54
CA LEU A 11 23.65 21.40 10.47
C LEU A 11 22.58 20.53 11.12
N VAL A 12 21.41 21.11 11.35
CA VAL A 12 20.21 20.37 11.72
C VAL A 12 19.92 19.44 10.56
N ALA A 13 20.09 18.13 10.78
CA ALA A 13 19.73 17.11 9.81
C ALA A 13 18.26 17.31 9.42
N GLN A 14 18.02 17.74 8.18
CA GLN A 14 16.66 17.87 7.68
C GLN A 14 16.04 16.47 7.63
N PRO A 15 14.78 16.29 8.09
CA PRO A 15 14.10 15.01 7.97
C PRO A 15 14.03 14.65 6.49
N LEU A 16 14.51 13.45 6.14
CA LEU A 16 14.55 12.93 4.77
C LEU A 16 13.22 13.22 4.07
N ILE A 17 13.22 14.14 3.10
CA ILE A 17 12.10 14.33 2.19
C ILE A 17 11.92 12.98 1.50
N LEU A 18 10.80 12.34 1.78
CA LEU A 18 10.50 11.00 1.29
C LEU A 18 10.42 11.03 -0.24
N THR A 19 11.48 10.57 -0.89
CA THR A 19 11.54 10.61 -2.35
C THR A 19 10.49 9.65 -2.94
N PRO A 20 9.90 9.97 -4.12
CA PRO A 20 9.02 9.06 -4.85
C PRO A 20 9.60 7.65 -5.02
N THR A 21 10.93 7.53 -5.02
CA THR A 21 11.68 6.28 -5.04
C THR A 21 11.37 5.38 -3.83
N ARG A 22 11.27 5.90 -2.60
CA ARG A 22 10.95 5.07 -1.43
C ARG A 22 9.55 4.49 -1.55
N LEU A 23 8.54 5.32 -1.83
CA LEU A 23 7.16 4.86 -1.98
C LEU A 23 7.02 3.83 -3.10
N LYS A 24 7.78 4.01 -4.20
CA LYS A 24 7.82 3.02 -5.27
C LYS A 24 8.42 1.68 -4.78
N ASN A 25 9.53 1.71 -4.05
CA ASN A 25 10.13 0.49 -3.51
C ASN A 25 9.19 -0.22 -2.54
N THR A 26 8.57 0.52 -1.62
CA THR A 26 7.57 -0.02 -0.68
C THR A 26 6.35 -0.58 -1.40
N LEU A 27 5.91 0.05 -2.50
CA LEU A 27 4.85 -0.52 -3.34
C LEU A 27 5.26 -1.87 -3.94
N GLU A 28 6.49 -1.98 -4.46
CA GLU A 28 6.97 -3.23 -5.05
C GLU A 28 7.15 -4.35 -4.02
N GLU A 29 7.56 -4.02 -2.80
CA GLU A 29 7.61 -4.96 -1.67
C GLU A 29 6.20 -5.46 -1.30
N ASN A 30 5.24 -4.55 -1.16
CA ASN A 30 3.84 -4.90 -0.89
C ASN A 30 3.24 -5.74 -2.02
N LYS A 31 3.54 -5.41 -3.28
CA LYS A 31 3.11 -6.21 -4.43
C LYS A 31 3.63 -7.63 -4.34
N LYS A 32 4.92 -7.83 -4.08
CA LYS A 32 5.51 -9.18 -3.95
C LYS A 32 4.83 -9.98 -2.84
N ARG A 33 4.68 -9.36 -1.67
CA ARG A 33 4.08 -10.01 -0.49
C ARG A 33 2.62 -10.40 -0.72
N LEU A 34 1.83 -9.49 -1.27
CA LEU A 34 0.38 -9.67 -1.44
C LEU A 34 0.00 -10.23 -2.82
N ASN A 35 0.98 -10.60 -3.66
CA ASN A 35 0.70 -11.10 -5.01
C ASN A 35 -0.12 -12.39 -5.00
N ILE A 36 0.00 -13.18 -3.93
CA ILE A 36 -0.75 -14.44 -3.78
C ILE A 36 -2.27 -14.24 -3.93
N PHE A 37 -2.80 -13.08 -3.49
CA PHE A 37 -4.21 -12.75 -3.59
C PHE A 37 -4.65 -12.45 -5.04
N VAL A 38 -3.73 -12.23 -5.98
CA VAL A 38 -4.08 -12.09 -7.40
C VAL A 38 -4.49 -13.43 -8.00
N GLU A 39 -3.90 -14.52 -7.52
CA GLU A 39 -4.06 -15.87 -8.07
C GLU A 39 -4.85 -16.80 -7.15
N LEU A 40 -5.41 -16.27 -6.06
CA LEU A 40 -6.13 -17.04 -5.06
C LEU A 40 -7.55 -17.35 -5.54
N ASN A 41 -7.83 -18.63 -5.75
CA ASN A 41 -9.12 -19.16 -6.20
C ASN A 41 -10.00 -19.58 -5.02
N GLU A 42 -11.29 -19.70 -5.31
CA GLU A 42 -12.28 -20.20 -4.35
C GLU A 42 -11.96 -21.66 -3.94
N GLY A 43 -11.98 -21.95 -2.65
CA GLY A 43 -11.63 -23.26 -2.08
C GLY A 43 -10.14 -23.44 -1.76
N GLU A 44 -9.25 -22.61 -2.32
CA GLU A 44 -7.82 -22.62 -1.98
C GLU A 44 -7.61 -22.01 -0.58
N LYS A 45 -6.78 -22.68 0.24
CA LYS A 45 -6.41 -22.21 1.57
C LYS A 45 -5.09 -21.48 1.55
N LEU A 46 -4.98 -20.49 2.42
CA LEU A 46 -3.79 -19.66 2.54
C LEU A 46 -2.91 -20.15 3.70
N GLY A 47 -1.60 -20.11 3.50
CA GLY A 47 -0.60 -20.32 4.54
C GLY A 47 0.55 -19.33 4.37
N ARG A 48 1.35 -19.16 5.43
CA ARG A 48 2.49 -18.25 5.45
C ARG A 48 3.68 -18.96 6.07
N VAL A 49 4.84 -18.82 5.46
CA VAL A 49 6.13 -19.26 6.04
C VAL A 49 6.95 -18.02 6.35
N GLU A 50 7.61 -18.05 7.50
CA GLU A 50 8.59 -17.05 7.89
C GLU A 50 9.97 -17.71 7.89
N GLU A 51 10.87 -17.17 7.05
CA GLU A 51 12.25 -17.63 6.94
C GLU A 51 13.18 -16.50 7.37
N ILE A 52 14.27 -16.85 8.04
CA ILE A 52 15.33 -15.89 8.37
C ILE A 52 16.46 -16.14 7.38
N ILE A 53 16.67 -15.20 6.45
CA ILE A 53 17.74 -15.24 5.46
C ILE A 53 18.63 -14.02 5.72
N ASP A 54 19.91 -14.23 6.02
CA ASP A 54 20.89 -13.17 6.29
C ASP A 54 20.42 -12.14 7.34
N ASP A 55 19.96 -12.63 8.50
CA ASP A 55 19.37 -11.85 9.60
C ASP A 55 18.12 -11.02 9.23
N LYS A 56 17.50 -11.30 8.08
CA LYS A 56 16.26 -10.66 7.63
C LYS A 56 15.10 -11.64 7.64
N LYS A 57 13.99 -11.20 8.23
CA LYS A 57 12.71 -11.91 8.17
C LYS A 57 12.12 -11.80 6.77
N VAL A 58 12.00 -12.92 6.07
CA VAL A 58 11.34 -13.05 4.78
C VAL A 58 10.02 -13.75 4.98
N ILE A 59 8.93 -13.09 4.58
CA ILE A 59 7.58 -13.61 4.69
C ILE A 59 7.11 -14.04 3.31
N THR A 60 6.76 -15.32 3.17
CA THR A 60 6.28 -15.88 1.91
C THR A 60 4.94 -16.55 2.11
N TYR A 61 3.95 -16.12 1.34
CA TYR A 61 2.65 -16.79 1.27
C TYR A 61 2.70 -17.98 0.32
N TYR A 62 1.95 -19.02 0.68
CA TYR A 62 1.67 -20.14 -0.20
C TYR A 62 0.17 -20.45 -0.17
N LYS A 63 -0.30 -21.11 -1.22
CA LYS A 63 -1.67 -21.59 -1.33
C LYS A 63 -1.71 -23.10 -1.43
N GLU A 64 -2.74 -23.68 -0.85
CA GLU A 64 -2.99 -25.12 -0.86
C GLU A 64 -4.36 -25.40 -1.47
N GLU A 65 -4.39 -26.27 -2.48
CA GLU A 65 -5.65 -26.80 -2.99
C GLU A 65 -6.37 -27.65 -1.93
N ALA A 66 -7.69 -27.71 -2.04
CA ALA A 66 -8.48 -28.50 -1.11
C ALA A 66 -8.25 -30.01 -1.34
N TYR A 67 -7.81 -30.72 -0.30
CA TYR A 67 -7.67 -32.18 -0.33
C TYR A 67 -8.30 -32.85 0.89
N ARG A 68 -8.59 -34.16 0.77
CA ARG A 68 -9.21 -34.95 1.85
C ARG A 68 -8.26 -35.03 3.05
N GLY A 69 -8.75 -34.62 4.22
CA GLY A 69 -7.95 -34.62 5.47
C GLY A 69 -7.14 -33.35 5.71
N GLN A 70 -7.21 -32.34 4.83
CA GLN A 70 -6.52 -31.06 5.01
C GLN A 70 -6.82 -30.38 6.36
N TRP A 71 -8.03 -30.54 6.89
CA TRP A 71 -8.38 -29.99 8.21
C TRP A 71 -7.60 -30.63 9.37
N ILE A 72 -7.30 -31.94 9.30
CA ILE A 72 -6.47 -32.65 10.29
C ILE A 72 -5.02 -32.22 10.16
N ALA A 73 -4.49 -32.21 8.93
CA ALA A 73 -3.12 -31.79 8.66
C ALA A 73 -2.86 -30.37 9.19
N ARG A 74 -3.74 -29.41 8.85
CA ARG A 74 -3.61 -28.03 9.31
C ARG A 74 -3.80 -27.86 10.81
N TRP A 75 -4.65 -28.67 11.44
CA TRP A 75 -4.74 -28.69 12.90
C TRP A 75 -3.44 -29.20 13.53
N TRP A 76 -2.85 -30.28 12.99
CA TRP A 76 -1.59 -30.85 13.46
C TRP A 76 -0.40 -29.89 13.33
N TYR A 77 -0.34 -29.13 12.23
CA TYR A 77 0.70 -28.13 12.00
C TYR A 77 0.40 -26.75 12.59
N GLY A 78 -0.72 -26.59 13.30
CA GLY A 78 -1.12 -25.30 13.88
C GLY A 78 -1.51 -24.22 12.86
N GLU A 79 -1.72 -24.58 11.59
CA GLU A 79 -2.14 -23.71 10.49
C GLU A 79 -3.66 -23.49 10.48
N GLY A 80 -4.18 -23.14 11.66
CA GLY A 80 -5.60 -22.90 11.90
C GLY A 80 -6.11 -21.60 11.27
N ARG A 81 -7.44 -21.46 11.20
CA ARG A 81 -8.11 -20.27 10.65
C ARG A 81 -7.67 -18.98 11.35
N MET A 82 -7.52 -19.01 12.68
CA MET A 82 -7.07 -17.87 13.48
C MET A 82 -5.69 -17.38 13.08
N LYS A 83 -4.76 -18.31 12.83
CA LYS A 83 -3.41 -17.95 12.39
C LYS A 83 -3.43 -17.26 11.02
N THR A 84 -4.29 -17.72 10.12
CA THR A 84 -4.53 -17.03 8.85
C THR A 84 -5.14 -15.62 9.06
N ILE A 85 -6.03 -15.44 10.04
CA ILE A 85 -6.55 -14.11 10.40
C ILE A 85 -5.42 -13.20 10.88
N ASP A 86 -4.53 -13.70 11.75
CA ASP A 86 -3.38 -12.95 12.25
C ASP A 86 -2.45 -12.54 11.10
N TYR A 87 -2.20 -13.44 10.15
CA TYR A 87 -1.40 -13.16 8.95
C TYR A 87 -1.99 -12.02 8.11
N LEU A 88 -3.30 -12.08 7.87
CA LEU A 88 -4.02 -11.03 7.15
C LEU A 88 -3.96 -9.71 7.91
N ASP A 89 -4.17 -9.73 9.22
CA ASP A 89 -4.18 -8.53 10.05
C ASP A 89 -2.82 -7.82 10.02
N GLU A 90 -1.73 -8.56 10.22
CA GLU A 90 -0.37 -8.02 10.17
C GLU A 90 -0.05 -7.39 8.80
N ASP A 91 -0.21 -8.16 7.73
CA ASP A 91 0.26 -7.74 6.41
C ASP A 91 -0.62 -6.65 5.80
N PHE A 92 -1.94 -6.69 6.03
CA PHE A 92 -2.83 -5.61 5.57
C PHE A 92 -2.75 -4.38 6.46
N THR A 93 -2.43 -4.49 7.75
CA THR A 93 -2.16 -3.30 8.58
C THR A 93 -0.95 -2.54 8.05
N GLU A 94 0.12 -3.23 7.69
CA GLU A 94 1.29 -2.59 7.07
C GLU A 94 0.97 -1.99 5.70
N PHE A 95 0.19 -2.70 4.89
CA PHE A 95 -0.23 -2.18 3.60
C PHE A 95 -1.10 -0.92 3.75
N CYS A 96 -2.06 -0.91 4.68
CA CYS A 96 -2.90 0.25 4.96
C CYS A 96 -2.08 1.46 5.45
N LYS A 97 -1.09 1.25 6.31
CA LYS A 97 -0.15 2.34 6.71
C LYS A 97 0.56 2.95 5.50
N PHE A 98 0.97 2.12 4.54
CA PHE A 98 1.55 2.61 3.28
C PHE A 98 0.53 3.38 2.42
N LEU A 99 -0.74 2.93 2.38
CA LEU A 99 -1.81 3.63 1.66
C LEU A 99 -2.08 5.01 2.27
N ASP A 100 -2.14 5.11 3.60
CA ASP A 100 -2.30 6.38 4.31
C ASP A 100 -1.12 7.33 4.06
N GLU A 101 0.12 6.83 4.17
CA GLU A 101 1.32 7.62 3.85
C GLU A 101 1.27 8.14 2.41
N MET A 102 0.77 7.34 1.46
CA MET A 102 0.61 7.77 0.08
C MET A 102 -0.44 8.87 -0.09
N ILE A 103 -1.59 8.76 0.58
CA ILE A 103 -2.63 9.80 0.56
C ILE A 103 -2.03 11.11 1.08
N ASP A 104 -1.39 11.08 2.25
CA ASP A 104 -0.79 12.25 2.88
C ASP A 104 0.21 12.94 1.95
N LYS A 105 1.14 12.18 1.34
CA LYS A 105 2.13 12.75 0.42
C LYS A 105 1.53 13.24 -0.89
N SER A 106 0.50 12.57 -1.40
CA SER A 106 -0.16 12.98 -2.65
C SER A 106 -0.97 14.28 -2.52
N SER A 107 -1.47 14.56 -1.31
CA SER A 107 -2.23 15.77 -0.99
C SER A 107 -1.38 17.04 -1.02
N VAL A 108 -0.10 16.93 -0.63
CA VAL A 108 0.85 18.05 -0.57
C VAL A 108 1.71 18.19 -1.81
N ASP A 109 1.55 17.33 -2.82
CA ASP A 109 2.38 17.30 -4.02
C ASP A 109 1.90 18.26 -5.13
N PRO A 110 2.64 19.35 -5.38
CA PRO A 110 2.31 20.33 -6.42
C PRO A 110 2.60 19.80 -7.83
N PHE A 111 3.47 18.79 -7.96
CA PHE A 111 4.04 18.34 -9.24
C PHE A 111 3.44 17.03 -9.75
N CYS A 112 2.47 16.46 -9.04
CA CYS A 112 1.79 15.22 -9.42
C CYS A 112 2.72 14.00 -9.62
N ASN A 113 3.91 14.01 -9.02
CA ASN A 113 4.88 12.93 -9.06
C ASN A 113 4.31 11.61 -8.49
N TYR A 114 3.36 11.69 -7.57
CA TYR A 114 2.75 10.50 -6.96
C TYR A 114 1.57 9.92 -7.75
N VAL A 115 1.04 10.62 -8.77
CA VAL A 115 -0.13 10.16 -9.54
C VAL A 115 0.09 8.79 -10.17
N LYS A 116 1.30 8.53 -10.69
CA LYS A 116 1.65 7.24 -11.27
C LYS A 116 1.63 6.12 -10.21
N ILE A 117 2.25 6.36 -9.06
CA ILE A 117 2.31 5.39 -7.95
C ILE A 117 0.89 5.09 -7.44
N THR A 118 0.06 6.12 -7.30
CA THR A 118 -1.35 5.98 -6.92
C THR A 118 -2.13 5.14 -7.92
N LYS A 119 -1.96 5.38 -9.23
CA LYS A 119 -2.60 4.56 -10.26
C LYS A 119 -2.13 3.11 -10.19
N ASP A 120 -0.83 2.87 -10.12
CA ASP A 120 -0.25 1.53 -10.02
C ASP A 120 -0.76 0.77 -8.78
N THR A 121 -0.98 1.49 -7.68
CA THR A 121 -1.51 0.95 -6.43
C THR A 121 -2.99 0.60 -6.56
N ARG A 122 -3.80 1.46 -7.18
CA ARG A 122 -5.21 1.17 -7.48
C ARG A 122 -5.36 -0.04 -8.39
N ASP A 123 -4.52 -0.13 -9.41
CA ASP A 123 -4.50 -1.28 -10.33
C ASP A 123 -4.12 -2.57 -9.61
N PHE A 124 -3.18 -2.50 -8.65
CA PHE A 124 -2.86 -3.65 -7.80
C PHE A 124 -4.02 -4.04 -6.88
N ILE A 125 -4.68 -3.07 -6.22
CA ILE A 125 -5.86 -3.33 -5.39
C ILE A 125 -6.95 -4.04 -6.20
N ASN A 126 -7.22 -3.58 -7.42
CA ASN A 126 -8.20 -4.22 -8.30
C ASN A 126 -7.87 -5.69 -8.60
N LYS A 127 -6.59 -6.05 -8.64
CA LYS A 127 -6.15 -7.43 -8.89
C LYS A 127 -6.28 -8.33 -7.67
N ILE A 128 -6.10 -7.82 -6.45
CA ILE A 128 -6.19 -8.64 -5.22
C ILE A 128 -7.62 -8.75 -4.68
N LEU A 129 -8.52 -7.81 -5.01
CA LEU A 129 -9.92 -7.84 -4.55
C LEU A 129 -10.67 -9.14 -4.88
N PRO A 130 -10.54 -9.74 -6.08
CA PRO A 130 -11.14 -11.03 -6.39
C PRO A 130 -10.64 -12.15 -5.46
N GLY A 131 -9.33 -12.25 -5.21
CA GLY A 131 -8.79 -13.28 -4.33
C GLY A 131 -9.20 -13.10 -2.87
N LEU A 132 -9.31 -11.85 -2.40
CA LEU A 132 -9.89 -11.58 -1.07
C LEU A 132 -11.35 -12.07 -0.98
N ASN A 133 -12.17 -11.82 -2.01
CA ASN A 133 -13.53 -12.35 -2.04
C ASN A 133 -13.57 -13.88 -2.10
N ASN A 134 -12.65 -14.51 -2.84
CA ASN A 134 -12.52 -15.96 -2.88
C ASN A 134 -12.13 -16.52 -1.50
N LEU A 135 -11.20 -15.88 -0.80
CA LEU A 135 -10.84 -16.25 0.57
C LEU A 135 -12.05 -16.19 1.51
N LYS A 136 -12.84 -15.11 1.42
CA LYS A 136 -14.09 -14.98 2.18
C LYS A 136 -15.05 -16.14 1.93
N LYS A 137 -15.20 -16.57 0.67
CA LYS A 137 -16.04 -17.72 0.32
C LYS A 137 -15.46 -19.05 0.83
N THR A 138 -14.15 -19.23 0.73
CA THR A 138 -13.45 -20.43 1.24
C THR A 138 -13.69 -20.65 2.74
N TYR A 139 -13.79 -19.55 3.50
CA TYR A 139 -14.00 -19.57 4.95
C TYR A 139 -15.38 -19.02 5.34
N ASN A 140 -16.42 -19.28 4.54
CA ASN A 140 -17.78 -18.80 4.78
C ASN A 140 -18.40 -19.31 6.11
N ASP A 141 -17.80 -20.34 6.70
CA ASP A 141 -18.16 -20.95 7.98
C ASP A 141 -17.54 -20.22 9.18
N CYS A 142 -16.63 -19.27 8.96
CA CYS A 142 -15.89 -18.56 9.99
C CYS A 142 -16.21 -17.06 9.96
N VAL A 143 -17.12 -16.63 10.84
CA VAL A 143 -17.60 -15.24 10.93
C VAL A 143 -16.45 -14.24 11.11
N GLU A 144 -15.46 -14.57 11.94
CA GLU A 144 -14.32 -13.69 12.22
C GLU A 144 -13.43 -13.50 10.97
N MET A 145 -13.18 -14.57 10.21
CA MET A 145 -12.43 -14.49 8.94
C MET A 145 -13.19 -13.64 7.92
N VAL A 146 -14.50 -13.89 7.77
CA VAL A 146 -15.36 -13.12 6.87
C VAL A 146 -15.32 -11.64 7.23
N ALA A 147 -15.49 -11.30 8.51
CA ALA A 147 -15.46 -9.93 8.99
C ALA A 147 -14.09 -9.26 8.78
N LYS A 148 -12.98 -9.98 9.03
CA LYS A 148 -11.63 -9.46 8.80
C LYS A 148 -11.41 -9.14 7.32
N VAL A 149 -11.75 -10.06 6.43
CA VAL A 149 -11.62 -9.87 4.98
C VAL A 149 -12.51 -8.72 4.49
N ASP A 150 -13.74 -8.62 4.98
CA ASP A 150 -14.63 -7.50 4.61
C ASP A 150 -14.06 -6.15 5.10
N SER A 151 -13.50 -6.08 6.31
CA SER A 151 -12.82 -4.88 6.82
C SER A 151 -11.65 -4.45 5.92
N ILE A 152 -10.84 -5.41 5.48
CA ILE A 152 -9.74 -5.17 4.53
C ILE A 152 -10.30 -4.62 3.21
N ILE A 153 -11.30 -5.30 2.63
CA ILE A 153 -11.92 -4.88 1.36
C ILE A 153 -12.46 -3.45 1.46
N LEU A 154 -13.18 -3.13 2.53
CA LEU A 154 -13.74 -1.79 2.75
C LEU A 154 -12.65 -0.73 2.82
N THR A 155 -11.55 -1.00 3.53
CA THR A 155 -10.42 -0.08 3.65
C THR A 155 -9.75 0.17 2.29
N LEU A 156 -9.57 -0.88 1.48
CA LEU A 156 -9.01 -0.76 0.13
C LEU A 156 -9.93 0.02 -0.82
N LEU A 157 -11.24 -0.12 -0.67
CA LEU A 157 -12.22 0.63 -1.45
C LEU A 157 -12.24 2.12 -1.06
N ASP A 158 -12.18 2.43 0.23
CA ASP A 158 -12.09 3.81 0.75
C ASP A 158 -10.82 4.51 0.21
N PHE A 159 -9.67 3.84 0.22
CA PHE A 159 -8.45 4.37 -0.41
C PHE A 159 -8.66 4.69 -1.91
N LYS A 160 -9.31 3.78 -2.65
CA LYS A 160 -9.59 3.99 -4.07
C LYS A 160 -10.50 5.20 -4.31
N GLU A 161 -11.45 5.45 -3.42
CA GLU A 161 -12.36 6.59 -3.51
C GLU A 161 -11.62 7.91 -3.26
N LYS A 162 -10.91 8.02 -2.12
CA LYS A 162 -10.11 9.21 -1.74
C LYS A 162 -9.10 9.62 -2.80
N THR A 163 -8.43 8.64 -3.40
CA THR A 163 -7.44 8.89 -4.45
C THR A 163 -8.07 9.24 -5.81
N ASN A 164 -9.31 8.82 -6.07
CA ASN A 164 -10.03 9.17 -7.28
C ASN A 164 -10.50 10.63 -7.26
N GLU A 165 -11.00 11.11 -6.12
CA GLU A 165 -11.39 12.50 -5.92
C GLU A 165 -10.20 13.44 -6.09
N SER A 166 -9.07 13.09 -5.48
CA SER A 166 -7.82 13.86 -5.58
C SER A 166 -7.33 14.02 -7.03
N VAL A 167 -7.47 12.97 -7.85
CA VAL A 167 -7.12 13.03 -9.29
C VAL A 167 -8.12 13.88 -10.09
N ARG A 168 -9.43 13.76 -9.81
CA ARG A 168 -10.48 14.53 -10.49
C ARG A 168 -10.34 16.03 -10.24
N GLN A 169 -10.06 16.44 -9.00
CA GLN A 169 -9.87 17.84 -8.64
C GLN A 169 -8.65 18.46 -9.35
N LYS A 170 -7.52 17.73 -9.45
CA LYS A 170 -6.32 18.20 -10.17
C LYS A 170 -6.54 18.34 -11.68
N ASN A 171 -7.40 17.51 -12.29
CA ASN A 171 -7.74 17.60 -13.72
C ASN A 171 -8.74 18.74 -14.04
N GLN A 172 -9.56 19.16 -13.07
CA GLN A 172 -10.54 20.24 -13.27
C GLN A 172 -9.97 21.65 -13.07
N ASN A 173 -8.86 21.78 -12.33
CA ASN A 173 -8.10 23.02 -12.21
C ASN A 173 -6.77 22.90 -12.98
N PRO A 174 -6.76 23.01 -14.32
CA PRO A 174 -5.52 23.22 -15.03
C PRO A 174 -4.95 24.55 -14.52
N VAL A 175 -3.78 24.49 -13.87
CA VAL A 175 -3.04 25.67 -13.43
C VAL A 175 -2.93 26.59 -14.63
N LYS A 176 -3.71 27.68 -14.62
CA LYS A 176 -3.68 28.71 -15.66
C LYS A 176 -2.35 29.42 -15.46
N LEU A 177 -1.30 28.94 -16.13
CA LEU A 177 -0.03 29.64 -16.22
C LEU A 177 -0.32 31.00 -16.85
N MET A 178 -0.48 32.02 -16.02
CA MET A 178 -0.46 33.40 -16.46
C MET A 178 0.98 33.70 -16.89
N VAL A 179 1.27 33.39 -18.15
CA VAL A 179 2.46 33.92 -18.81
C VAL A 179 2.25 35.42 -18.89
N GLY A 180 2.87 36.15 -17.96
CA GLY A 180 2.88 37.60 -17.98
C GLY A 180 3.45 38.07 -19.32
N ARG A 181 2.61 38.69 -20.16
CA ARG A 181 3.09 39.48 -21.29
C ARG A 181 3.87 40.66 -20.71
N VAL A 182 5.19 40.54 -20.69
CA VAL A 182 6.10 41.67 -20.53
C VAL A 182 5.86 42.61 -21.72
N GLY A 183 5.66 43.88 -21.42
CA GLY A 183 5.02 44.86 -22.29
C GLY A 183 5.81 45.27 -23.54
N THR A 184 5.13 46.06 -24.35
CA THR A 184 5.78 46.99 -25.28
C THR A 184 4.84 48.19 -25.41
N SER A 185 5.17 49.24 -24.67
CA SER A 185 4.64 50.58 -24.88
C SER A 185 5.27 51.13 -26.16
N TYR A 186 4.46 51.64 -27.08
CA TYR A 186 4.89 52.68 -28.01
C TYR A 186 3.77 53.71 -28.12
N GLU A 187 4.07 54.90 -27.60
CA GLU A 187 3.45 56.16 -28.02
C GLU A 187 3.87 56.44 -29.47
N VAL A 188 2.91 56.83 -30.30
CA VAL A 188 3.07 57.86 -31.35
C VAL A 188 1.78 58.66 -31.42
#